data_AF-A0A0G4GGQ6-F1
#
_entry.id   AF-A0A0G4GGQ6-F1
#
_cell.length_a   1.000
_cell.length_b   1.000
_cell.length_c   1.000
_cell.angle_alpha   90.00
_cell.angle_beta   90.00
_cell.angle_gamma   90.00
#
_symmetry.space_group_name_H-M   'P 1'
#
loop_
_entity.id
_entity.type
_entity.pdbx_description
1 polymer ?
#
loop_
_entity_poly.entity_id
_entity_poly.type
_entity_poly.pdbx_seq_one_letter_code
_entity_poly.pdbx_strand_id
1 'polypeptide(L)'
;MKNLSVKERTDERILAWRVLPLTHEVKKTIHAVLQTAGFIAGVLATIAIFEFHKQISAPDFYSVHSWMGTAVLAAGLLQYLSSVFIYWIPGLAPEGVKAALMPLHKNGGGYIYLGAIATMLTGVLQRQSFIRGAAGNFSLVAMWANVIALFIFIAGFLVYHHTFIPGVGGSNHAKSEGDTLVPTQPTVTSTEA
;
A
#
# COMPACT_ATOMS: atom_id res chain seq x y z
N MET A 1 -31.09 -1.24 -8.99
CA MET A 1 -29.83 -1.54 -8.28
C MET A 1 -28.68 -1.22 -9.23
N LYS A 2 -27.75 -0.34 -8.85
CA LYS A 2 -26.67 0.12 -9.75
C LYS A 2 -25.68 -1.03 -9.96
N ASN A 3 -25.52 -1.44 -11.21
CA ASN A 3 -24.46 -2.34 -11.63
C ASN A 3 -23.13 -1.59 -11.48
N LEU A 4 -22.43 -1.81 -10.37
CA LEU A 4 -21.08 -1.29 -10.18
C LEU A 4 -20.18 -2.01 -11.19
N SER A 5 -19.79 -1.27 -12.22
CA SER A 5 -18.97 -1.81 -13.30
C SER A 5 -17.62 -2.24 -12.73
N VAL A 6 -17.02 -3.26 -13.32
CA VAL A 6 -15.69 -3.82 -12.97
C VAL A 6 -14.59 -2.75 -12.79
N LYS A 7 -14.79 -1.53 -13.32
CA LYS A 7 -13.90 -0.37 -13.17
C LYS A 7 -13.82 0.18 -11.73
N GLU A 8 -14.91 0.13 -10.95
CA GLU A 8 -14.97 0.60 -9.54
C GLU A 8 -14.32 -0.37 -8.55
N ARG A 9 -13.74 -1.48 -9.02
CA ARG A 9 -13.09 -2.48 -8.16
C ARG A 9 -11.57 -2.33 -8.10
N THR A 10 -11.01 -1.30 -8.76
CA THR A 10 -9.55 -1.13 -8.89
C THR A 10 -8.96 -0.05 -8.00
N ASP A 11 -9.79 0.82 -7.44
CA ASP A 11 -9.46 1.96 -6.58
C ASP A 11 -9.33 1.63 -5.08
N GLU A 12 -9.73 0.43 -4.66
CA GLU A 12 -9.76 0.00 -3.24
C GLU A 12 -8.43 -0.55 -2.67
N ARG A 13 -7.27 -0.17 -3.22
CA ARG A 13 -5.99 -0.84 -2.90
C ARG A 13 -5.16 -0.10 -1.87
N ILE A 14 -5.79 0.32 -0.77
CA ILE A 14 -5.15 0.74 0.50
C ILE A 14 -6.10 0.32 1.63
N LEU A 15 -5.60 -0.23 2.77
CA LEU A 15 -6.45 -0.76 3.86
C LEU A 15 -7.56 0.21 4.32
N ALA A 16 -7.24 1.51 4.46
CA ALA A 16 -8.22 2.53 4.83
C ALA A 16 -9.37 2.67 3.81
N TRP A 17 -9.11 2.38 2.53
CA TRP A 17 -10.12 2.42 1.48
C TRP A 17 -11.10 1.26 1.55
N ARG A 18 -10.71 0.13 2.15
CA ARG A 18 -11.52 -1.08 2.27
C ARG A 18 -12.28 -1.20 3.59
N VAL A 19 -11.66 -0.77 4.70
CA VAL A 19 -12.16 -1.08 6.06
C VAL A 19 -13.09 0.00 6.61
N LEU A 20 -12.95 1.24 6.16
CA LEU A 20 -13.69 2.37 6.73
C LEU A 20 -14.80 2.85 5.77
N PRO A 21 -16.06 2.99 6.24
CA PRO A 21 -17.17 3.54 5.45
C PRO A 21 -17.07 5.08 5.36
N LEU A 22 -15.90 5.58 4.98
CA LEU A 22 -15.61 7.01 4.84
C LEU A 22 -15.75 7.45 3.38
N THR A 23 -16.04 8.74 3.17
CA THR A 23 -16.11 9.32 1.83
C THR A 23 -14.73 9.28 1.14
N HIS A 24 -14.73 9.26 -0.19
CA HIS A 24 -13.52 9.24 -1.02
C HIS A 24 -12.55 10.38 -0.63
N GLU A 25 -13.06 11.60 -0.43
CA GLU A 25 -12.25 12.76 -0.05
C GLU A 25 -11.62 12.61 1.34
N VAL A 26 -12.33 12.02 2.31
CA VAL A 26 -11.77 11.77 3.64
C VAL A 26 -10.68 10.70 3.58
N LYS A 27 -10.89 9.60 2.86
CA LYS A 27 -9.88 8.54 2.68
C LYS A 27 -8.61 9.05 2.02
N LYS A 28 -8.77 9.86 0.97
CA LYS A 28 -7.68 10.56 0.29
C LYS A 28 -6.92 11.44 1.26
N THR A 29 -7.62 12.20 2.11
CA THR A 29 -7.02 13.07 3.13
C THR A 29 -6.23 12.33 4.16
N ILE A 30 -6.80 11.28 4.74
CA ILE A 30 -6.10 10.43 5.71
C ILE A 30 -4.85 9.82 5.07
N HIS A 31 -4.93 9.34 3.83
CA HIS A 31 -3.76 8.82 3.12
C HIS A 31 -2.67 9.87 2.96
N ALA A 32 -3.00 11.07 2.49
CA ALA A 32 -2.02 12.14 2.31
C ALA A 32 -1.36 12.54 3.63
N VAL A 33 -2.13 12.68 4.71
CA VAL A 33 -1.60 13.02 6.04
C VAL A 33 -0.67 11.93 6.56
N LEU A 34 -1.07 10.66 6.48
CA LEU A 34 -0.24 9.54 6.93
C LEU A 34 1.07 9.43 6.13
N GLN A 35 1.01 9.61 4.80
CA GLN A 35 2.22 9.59 3.96
C GLN A 35 3.14 10.78 4.28
N THR A 36 2.57 11.97 4.54
CA THR A 36 3.35 13.15 4.92
C THR A 36 4.06 12.93 6.26
N ALA A 37 3.34 12.44 7.26
CA ALA A 37 3.90 12.14 8.57
C ALA A 37 5.01 11.07 8.49
N GLY A 38 4.78 10.00 7.73
CA GLY A 38 5.79 8.96 7.51
C GLY A 38 7.03 9.48 6.78
N PHE A 39 6.85 10.33 5.77
CA PHE A 39 7.97 10.92 5.04
C PHE A 39 8.81 11.84 5.92
N ILE A 40 8.18 12.71 6.71
CA ILE A 40 8.88 13.58 7.67
C ILE A 40 9.67 12.72 8.68
N ALA A 41 9.06 11.68 9.25
CA ALA A 41 9.75 10.78 10.16
C ALA A 41 10.97 10.11 9.51
N GLY A 42 10.87 9.70 8.24
CA GLY A 42 11.98 9.13 7.48
C GLY A 42 13.13 10.11 7.23
N VAL A 43 12.82 11.37 6.90
CA VAL A 43 13.82 12.44 6.75
C VAL A 43 14.51 12.72 8.08
N LEU A 44 13.76 12.87 9.17
CA LEU A 44 14.32 13.09 10.50
C LEU A 44 15.21 11.93 10.96
N ALA A 45 14.81 10.69 10.70
CA ALA A 45 15.64 9.52 10.99
C ALA A 45 16.95 9.52 10.20
N THR A 46 16.92 9.98 8.94
CA THR A 46 18.10 10.09 8.07
C THR A 46 19.05 11.18 8.56
N ILE A 47 18.52 12.34 8.97
CA ILE A 47 19.33 13.41 9.56
C ILE A 47 19.98 12.92 10.86
N ALA A 48 19.22 12.22 11.70
CA ALA A 48 19.71 11.70 12.97
C ALA A 48 20.86 10.69 12.79
N ILE A 49 20.80 9.80 11.79
CA ILE A 49 21.86 8.81 11.57
C ILE A 49 23.14 9.44 11.02
N PHE A 50 23.05 10.45 10.13
CA PHE A 50 24.24 11.17 9.65
C PHE A 50 24.92 11.96 10.76
N GLU A 51 24.15 12.62 11.63
CA GLU A 51 24.73 13.29 12.79
C GLU A 51 25.36 12.28 13.76
N PHE A 52 24.74 11.11 13.95
CA PHE A 52 25.34 10.03 14.75
C PHE A 52 26.66 9.53 14.14
N HIS A 53 26.71 9.25 12.83
CA HIS A 53 27.94 8.83 12.16
C HIS A 53 29.06 9.86 12.29
N LYS A 54 28.74 11.15 12.17
CA LYS A 54 29.70 12.24 12.40
C LYS A 54 30.25 12.22 13.83
N GLN A 55 29.41 12.03 14.84
CA GLN A 55 29.84 11.96 16.25
C GLN A 55 30.80 10.80 16.52
N ILE A 56 30.58 9.65 15.88
CA ILE A 56 31.41 8.46 16.07
C ILE A 56 32.51 8.29 15.00
N SER A 57 32.66 9.27 14.10
CA SER A 57 33.57 9.21 12.94
C SER A 57 33.40 7.94 12.09
N ALA A 58 32.16 7.48 11.93
CA ALA A 58 31.84 6.35 11.07
C ALA A 58 31.66 6.82 9.62
N PRO A 59 32.05 5.99 8.62
CA PRO A 59 31.74 6.29 7.24
C PRO A 59 30.23 6.22 6.99
N ASP A 60 29.75 7.02 6.04
CA ASP A 60 28.38 6.93 5.54
C ASP A 60 28.27 5.89 4.42
N PHE A 61 27.04 5.47 4.11
CA PHE A 61 26.72 4.66 2.92
C PHE A 61 27.50 3.35 2.73
N TYR A 62 27.99 2.73 3.81
CA TYR A 62 28.81 1.52 3.71
C TYR A 62 27.99 0.21 3.68
N SER A 63 26.68 0.26 3.91
CA SER A 63 25.86 -0.95 4.05
C SER A 63 24.71 -1.01 3.04
N VAL A 64 24.28 -2.22 2.67
CA VAL A 64 23.09 -2.44 1.83
C VAL A 64 21.84 -1.79 2.43
N HIS A 65 21.72 -1.78 3.76
CA HIS A 65 20.63 -1.09 4.46
C HIS A 65 20.60 0.41 4.11
N SER A 66 21.75 1.09 4.15
CA SER A 66 21.82 2.52 3.82
C SER A 66 21.48 2.81 2.36
N TRP A 67 21.98 2.02 1.41
CA TRP A 67 21.65 2.17 -0.01
C TRP A 67 20.16 1.92 -0.28
N MET A 68 19.60 0.85 0.30
CA MET A 68 18.17 0.54 0.17
C MET A 68 17.30 1.63 0.78
N GLY A 69 17.64 2.09 1.99
CA GLY A 69 16.88 3.12 2.69
C GLY A 69 16.86 4.44 1.94
N THR A 70 18.00 4.87 1.39
CA THR A 70 18.07 6.08 0.57
C THR A 70 17.31 5.93 -0.74
N ALA A 71 17.39 4.77 -1.41
CA ALA A 71 16.60 4.51 -2.61
C ALA A 71 15.08 4.55 -2.34
N VAL A 72 14.64 3.95 -1.23
CA VAL A 72 13.24 3.95 -0.79
C VAL A 72 12.76 5.35 -0.44
N LEU A 73 13.56 6.15 0.27
CA LEU A 73 13.21 7.55 0.58
C LEU A 73 13.14 8.41 -0.67
N ALA A 74 14.07 8.27 -1.60
CA ALA A 74 14.06 9.01 -2.86
C ALA A 74 12.86 8.64 -3.74
N ALA A 75 12.59 7.35 -3.90
CA ALA A 75 11.41 6.86 -4.61
C ALA A 75 10.11 7.30 -3.92
N GLY A 76 10.08 7.26 -2.59
CA GLY A 76 8.98 7.74 -1.76
C GLY A 76 8.69 9.22 -1.95
N LEU A 77 9.73 10.06 -2.02
CA LEU A 77 9.60 11.49 -2.29
C LEU A 77 9.01 11.75 -3.69
N LEU A 78 9.54 11.09 -4.71
CA LEU A 78 9.05 11.21 -6.08
C LEU A 78 7.58 10.77 -6.17
N GLN A 79 7.25 9.65 -5.53
CA GLN A 79 5.89 9.14 -5.46
C GLN A 79 4.97 10.13 -4.72
N TYR A 80 5.40 10.67 -3.58
CA TYR A 80 4.62 11.61 -2.79
C TYR A 80 4.32 12.90 -3.57
N LEU A 81 5.35 13.54 -4.13
CA LEU A 81 5.19 14.78 -4.89
C LEU A 81 4.30 14.58 -6.11
N SER A 82 4.58 13.55 -6.93
CA SER A 82 3.74 13.25 -8.10
C SER A 82 2.28 13.01 -7.69
N SER A 83 2.04 12.31 -6.58
CA SER A 83 0.69 12.04 -6.09
C SER A 83 -0.06 13.29 -5.64
N VAL A 84 0.64 14.23 -4.98
CA VAL A 84 0.06 15.52 -4.59
C VAL A 84 -0.31 16.34 -5.84
N PHE A 85 0.59 16.47 -6.81
CA PHE A 85 0.30 17.26 -8.01
C PHE A 85 -0.77 16.62 -8.91
N ILE A 86 -0.81 15.30 -9.03
CA ILE A 86 -1.72 14.61 -9.95
C ILE A 86 -3.10 14.39 -9.33
N TYR A 87 -3.16 13.95 -8.07
CA TYR A 87 -4.42 13.50 -7.45
C TYR A 87 -4.95 14.47 -6.42
N TRP A 88 -4.11 15.21 -5.70
CA TRP A 88 -4.55 16.06 -4.59
C TRP A 88 -5.12 17.40 -5.08
N ILE A 89 -4.39 18.12 -5.91
CA ILE A 89 -4.76 19.46 -6.38
C ILE A 89 -5.85 19.36 -7.48
N PRO A 90 -7.07 19.87 -7.26
CA PRO A 90 -8.13 19.81 -8.25
C PRO A 90 -7.78 20.67 -9.48
N GLY A 91 -8.04 20.14 -10.67
CA GLY A 91 -7.83 20.86 -11.94
C GLY A 91 -6.39 20.89 -12.47
N LEU A 92 -5.40 20.41 -11.72
CA LEU A 92 -3.99 20.47 -12.15
C LEU A 92 -3.63 19.43 -13.22
N ALA A 93 -4.15 18.20 -13.10
CA ALA A 93 -3.92 17.12 -14.06
C ALA A 93 -5.21 16.75 -14.82
N PRO A 94 -5.17 16.61 -16.16
CA PRO A 94 -6.29 16.07 -16.94
C PRO A 94 -6.62 14.63 -16.52
N GLU A 95 -7.90 14.24 -16.66
CA GLU A 95 -8.37 12.89 -16.28
C GLU A 95 -7.63 11.76 -17.02
N GLY A 96 -7.21 11.99 -18.28
CA GLY A 96 -6.40 11.03 -19.03
C GLY A 96 -5.02 10.79 -18.40
N VAL A 97 -4.38 11.84 -17.86
CA VAL A 97 -3.08 11.75 -17.17
C VAL A 97 -3.24 11.02 -15.83
N LYS A 98 -4.29 11.34 -15.07
CA LYS A 98 -4.62 10.64 -13.82
C LYS A 98 -4.83 9.14 -14.06
N ALA A 99 -5.57 8.77 -15.10
CA ALA A 99 -5.81 7.37 -15.46
C ALA A 99 -4.53 6.65 -15.88
N ALA A 100 -3.67 7.30 -16.67
CA ALA A 100 -2.41 6.72 -17.14
C ALA A 100 -1.38 6.50 -16.01
N LEU A 101 -1.33 7.41 -15.03
CA LEU A 101 -0.37 7.34 -13.91
C LEU A 101 -0.91 6.56 -12.70
N MET A 102 -2.19 6.19 -12.68
CA MET A 102 -2.81 5.44 -11.59
C MET A 102 -2.13 4.07 -11.32
N PRO A 103 -1.76 3.26 -12.34
CA PRO A 103 -1.07 2.00 -12.11
C PRO A 103 0.31 2.20 -11.48
N LEU A 104 1.04 3.23 -11.91
CA LEU A 104 2.34 3.59 -11.36
C LEU A 104 2.21 4.08 -9.91
N HIS A 105 1.20 4.90 -9.62
CA HIS A 105 0.91 5.35 -8.26
C HIS A 105 0.60 4.16 -7.33
N LYS A 106 -0.30 3.28 -7.75
CA LYS A 106 -0.72 2.12 -6.95
C LYS A 106 0.40 1.10 -6.79
N ASN A 107 0.94 0.57 -7.88
CA ASN A 107 1.94 -0.50 -7.83
C ASN A 107 3.29 0.02 -7.30
N GLY A 108 3.69 1.22 -7.71
CA GLY A 108 4.90 1.88 -7.19
C GLY A 108 4.84 2.11 -5.69
N GLY A 109 3.69 2.52 -5.16
CA GLY A 109 3.47 2.62 -3.71
C GLY A 109 3.66 1.28 -3.00
N GLY A 110 3.17 0.19 -3.59
CA GLY A 110 3.38 -1.18 -3.09
C GLY A 110 4.85 -1.60 -3.08
N TYR A 111 5.63 -1.29 -4.13
CA TYR A 111 7.05 -1.60 -4.19
C TYR A 111 7.87 -0.79 -3.18
N ILE A 112 7.57 0.51 -3.02
CA ILE A 112 8.20 1.37 -2.00
C ILE A 112 7.91 0.82 -0.60
N TYR A 113 6.68 0.37 -0.36
CA TYR A 113 6.30 -0.24 0.90
C TYR A 113 7.08 -1.54 1.21
N LEU A 114 7.22 -2.44 0.23
CA LEU A 114 8.05 -3.65 0.39
C LEU A 114 9.52 -3.30 0.60
N GLY A 115 10.04 -2.31 -0.13
CA GLY A 115 11.40 -1.79 0.06
C GLY A 115 11.61 -1.22 1.46
N ALA A 116 10.63 -0.51 2.01
CA ALA A 116 10.67 0.00 3.39
C ALA A 116 10.72 -1.15 4.41
N ILE A 117 9.94 -2.22 4.21
CA ILE A 117 10.01 -3.43 5.06
C ILE A 117 11.40 -4.05 4.99
N ALA A 118 11.94 -4.27 3.78
CA ALA A 118 13.29 -4.80 3.61
C ALA A 118 14.36 -3.91 4.26
N THR A 119 14.21 -2.59 4.17
CA THR A 119 15.08 -1.61 4.83
C THR A 119 15.03 -1.75 6.35
N MET A 120 13.84 -1.86 6.95
CA MET A 120 13.68 -2.07 8.39
C MET A 120 14.34 -3.38 8.85
N LEU A 121 14.13 -4.48 8.13
CA LEU A 121 14.70 -5.79 8.48
C LEU A 121 16.23 -5.79 8.38
N THR A 122 16.78 -5.22 7.31
CA THR A 122 18.24 -5.10 7.14
C THR A 122 18.88 -4.17 8.17
N GLY A 123 18.16 -3.13 8.61
CA GLY A 123 18.60 -2.24 9.69
C GLY A 123 18.68 -2.93 11.04
N VAL A 124 17.65 -3.72 11.39
CA VAL A 124 17.68 -4.57 12.60
C VAL A 124 18.85 -5.55 12.53
N LEU A 125 19.02 -6.23 11.40
CA LEU A 125 20.11 -7.19 11.20
C LEU A 125 21.49 -6.54 11.37
N GLN A 126 21.73 -5.40 10.71
CA GLN A 126 22.99 -4.68 10.82
C GLN A 126 23.29 -4.25 12.26
N ARG A 127 22.28 -3.71 12.98
CA ARG A 127 22.46 -3.30 14.37
C ARG A 127 22.73 -4.49 15.28
N GLN A 128 22.08 -5.62 15.05
CA GLN A 128 22.35 -6.85 15.79
C GLN A 128 23.79 -7.33 15.58
N SER A 129 24.30 -7.30 14.35
CA SER A 129 25.69 -7.72 14.08
C SER A 129 26.70 -6.91 14.87
N PHE A 130 26.49 -5.59 15.03
CA PHE A 130 27.35 -4.76 15.86
C PHE A 130 27.27 -5.08 17.35
N ILE A 131 26.06 -5.32 17.86
CA ILE A 131 25.88 -5.67 19.28
C ILE A 131 26.43 -7.07 19.58
N ARG A 132 26.24 -8.04 18.69
CA ARG A 132 26.76 -9.42 18.84
C ARG A 132 28.28 -9.47 18.82
N GLY A 133 28.93 -8.56 18.09
CA GLY A 133 30.38 -8.39 18.15
C GLY A 133 30.89 -7.92 19.53
N ALA A 134 30.02 -7.29 20.34
CA ALA A 134 30.35 -6.73 21.64
C ALA A 134 29.71 -7.48 22.84
N ALA A 135 28.67 -8.30 22.62
CA ALA A 135 27.91 -9.00 23.64
C ALA A 135 27.48 -10.40 23.16
N GLY A 136 27.36 -11.37 24.09
CA GLY A 136 27.06 -12.77 23.77
C GLY A 136 25.78 -13.01 22.95
N ASN A 137 25.74 -14.15 22.25
CA ASN A 137 24.76 -14.50 21.21
C ASN A 137 23.27 -14.51 21.62
N PHE A 138 22.97 -14.49 22.92
CA PHE A 138 21.62 -14.63 23.49
C PHE A 138 21.24 -13.48 24.43
N SER A 139 21.68 -12.25 24.15
CA SER A 139 21.19 -11.10 24.93
C SER A 139 19.67 -10.94 24.76
N LEU A 140 18.98 -10.59 25.84
CA LEU A 140 17.53 -10.34 25.84
C LEU A 140 17.14 -9.31 24.77
N VAL A 141 17.98 -8.28 24.60
CA VAL A 141 17.82 -7.23 23.57
C VAL A 141 17.84 -7.82 22.15
N ALA A 142 18.75 -8.76 21.86
CA ALA A 142 18.81 -9.40 20.56
C ALA A 142 17.59 -10.29 20.28
N MET A 143 17.07 -10.98 21.29
CA MET A 143 15.84 -11.77 21.13
C MET A 143 14.63 -10.87 20.80
N TRP A 144 14.44 -9.77 21.54
CA TRP A 144 13.34 -8.84 21.31
C TRP A 144 13.42 -8.17 19.93
N ALA A 145 14.61 -7.76 19.50
CA ALA A 145 14.79 -7.20 18.17
C ALA A 145 14.42 -8.20 17.05
N ASN A 146 14.69 -9.50 17.23
CA ASN A 146 14.25 -10.53 16.27
C ASN A 146 12.72 -10.69 16.27
N VAL A 147 12.08 -10.68 17.43
CA VAL A 147 10.61 -10.75 17.54
C VAL A 147 9.96 -9.54 16.85
N ILE A 148 10.48 -8.34 17.06
CA ILE A 148 9.99 -7.11 16.40
C ILE A 148 10.18 -7.21 14.88
N ALA A 149 11.34 -7.68 14.40
CA ALA A 149 11.59 -7.86 12.98
C ALA A 149 10.59 -8.85 12.35
N LEU A 150 10.32 -9.98 13.00
CA LEU A 150 9.31 -10.95 12.54
C LEU A 150 7.91 -10.33 12.52
N PHE A 151 7.55 -9.55 13.53
CA PHE A 151 6.26 -8.86 13.56
C PHE A 151 6.13 -7.86 12.41
N ILE A 152 7.16 -7.06 12.15
CA ILE A 152 7.21 -6.12 11.01
C ILE A 152 7.05 -6.88 9.68
N PHE A 153 7.76 -8.01 9.51
CA PHE A 153 7.67 -8.81 8.31
C PHE A 153 6.27 -9.39 8.09
N ILE A 154 5.69 -10.04 9.11
CA ILE A 154 4.36 -10.66 9.02
C ILE A 154 3.28 -9.61 8.82
N ALA A 155 3.25 -8.57 9.64
CA ALA A 155 2.27 -7.49 9.50
C ALA A 155 2.41 -6.81 8.13
N GLY A 156 3.64 -6.55 7.69
CA GLY A 156 3.94 -5.97 6.40
C GLY A 156 3.45 -6.82 5.23
N PHE A 157 3.73 -8.13 5.27
CA PHE A 157 3.27 -9.06 4.27
C PHE A 157 1.74 -9.18 4.23
N LEU A 158 1.07 -9.23 5.38
CA LEU A 158 -0.39 -9.29 5.46
C LEU A 158 -1.04 -8.02 4.88
N VAL A 159 -0.50 -6.85 5.22
CA VAL A 159 -0.94 -5.56 4.64
C VAL A 159 -0.77 -5.59 3.13
N TYR A 160 0.41 -5.99 2.63
CA TYR A 160 0.68 -6.06 1.20
C TYR A 160 -0.27 -7.04 0.50
N HIS A 161 -0.42 -8.26 1.01
CA HIS A 161 -1.30 -9.28 0.44
C HIS A 161 -2.74 -8.78 0.37
N HIS A 162 -3.29 -8.27 1.47
CA HIS A 162 -4.69 -7.82 1.50
C HIS A 162 -4.95 -6.60 0.59
N THR A 163 -3.92 -5.79 0.36
CA THR A 163 -4.01 -4.55 -0.41
C THR A 163 -3.77 -4.78 -1.91
N PHE A 164 -2.81 -5.65 -2.26
CA PHE A 164 -2.31 -5.82 -3.62
C PHE A 164 -2.65 -7.17 -4.24
N ILE A 165 -2.94 -8.21 -3.47
CA ILE A 165 -3.34 -9.50 -4.03
C ILE A 165 -4.88 -9.57 -3.95
N PRO A 166 -5.60 -9.44 -5.09
CA PRO A 166 -7.03 -9.68 -5.08
C PRO A 166 -7.26 -11.12 -4.61
N GLY A 167 -8.14 -11.31 -3.62
CA GLY A 167 -8.49 -12.64 -3.14
C GLY A 167 -8.91 -13.51 -4.32
N VAL A 168 -8.45 -14.76 -4.34
CA VAL A 168 -8.93 -15.79 -5.28
C VAL A 168 -10.45 -15.83 -5.14
N GLY A 169 -11.14 -15.17 -6.07
CA GLY A 169 -12.59 -15.20 -6.14
C GLY A 169 -13.00 -16.63 -6.42
N GLY A 170 -13.71 -17.24 -5.49
CA GLY A 170 -14.39 -18.52 -5.72
C GLY A 170 -15.20 -18.44 -7.02
N SER A 171 -14.98 -19.43 -7.87
CA SER A 171 -15.62 -19.61 -9.16
C SER A 171 -17.14 -19.58 -9.06
N ASN A 172 -17.77 -18.95 -10.06
CA ASN A 172 -19.20 -19.00 -10.37
C ASN A 172 -19.76 -20.44 -10.35
N HIS A 173 -20.91 -20.69 -9.72
CA HIS A 173 -21.97 -21.57 -10.26
C HIS A 173 -23.26 -21.48 -9.41
N ALA A 174 -24.40 -21.58 -10.09
CA ALA A 174 -25.77 -21.73 -9.58
C ALA A 174 -26.58 -20.47 -9.18
N LYS A 175 -26.90 -19.63 -10.17
CA LYS A 175 -28.25 -19.01 -10.23
C LYS A 175 -28.67 -18.77 -11.68
N SER A 176 -29.09 -19.83 -12.36
CA SER A 176 -29.65 -19.80 -13.71
C SER A 176 -30.65 -20.95 -13.86
N GLU A 177 -31.68 -20.96 -13.03
CA GLU A 177 -32.88 -21.79 -13.22
C GLU A 177 -33.99 -21.13 -12.41
N GLY A 178 -34.90 -20.42 -13.07
CA GLY A 178 -35.98 -19.75 -12.34
C GLY A 178 -36.78 -18.67 -13.06
N ASP A 179 -36.53 -18.34 -14.33
CA ASP A 179 -37.33 -17.33 -15.06
C ASP A 179 -37.69 -17.78 -16.48
N THR A 180 -38.59 -18.75 -16.58
CA THR A 180 -39.43 -18.94 -17.79
C THR A 180 -40.80 -19.46 -17.39
N LEU A 181 -41.68 -18.59 -16.90
CA LEU A 181 -43.13 -18.77 -17.01
C LEU A 181 -43.78 -17.39 -17.24
N VAL A 182 -43.97 -17.06 -18.51
CA VAL A 182 -44.70 -15.89 -19.02
C VAL A 182 -46.21 -16.14 -18.88
N PRO A 183 -47.03 -15.19 -18.39
CA PRO A 183 -48.48 -15.33 -18.43
C PRO A 183 -49.04 -14.89 -19.79
N THR A 184 -49.77 -15.78 -20.46
CA THR A 184 -50.50 -15.51 -21.71
C THR A 184 -51.74 -14.64 -21.46
N GLN A 185 -51.88 -13.54 -22.22
CA GLN A 185 -53.10 -12.72 -22.30
C GLN A 185 -54.14 -13.36 -23.24
N PRO A 186 -55.46 -13.11 -23.05
CA PRO A 186 -56.52 -13.74 -23.84
C PRO A 186 -56.82 -12.97 -25.15
N THR A 187 -56.96 -13.71 -26.26
CA THR A 187 -57.39 -13.19 -27.56
C THR A 187 -58.91 -13.05 -27.59
N VAL A 188 -59.42 -11.84 -27.80
CA VAL A 188 -60.83 -11.59 -28.13
C VAL A 188 -60.99 -11.61 -29.65
N THR A 189 -61.76 -12.56 -30.18
CA THR A 189 -62.22 -12.56 -31.57
C THR A 189 -63.68 -12.15 -31.62
N SER A 190 -63.94 -11.00 -32.22
CA SER A 190 -65.25 -10.62 -32.77
C SER A 190 -65.02 -10.22 -34.22
N THR A 191 -65.62 -10.91 -35.17
CA THR A 191 -66.51 -10.33 -36.21
C THR A 191 -67.14 -11.49 -36.99
N GLU A 192 -68.47 -11.62 -36.91
CA GLU A 192 -69.32 -12.28 -37.90
C GLU A 192 -69.80 -11.25 -38.92
N ALA A 193 -70.18 -11.75 -40.11
CA ALA A 193 -70.83 -11.13 -41.27
C ALA A 193 -69.92 -10.58 -42.37
#